data_AF-A0A917C2W5-F1
#
_entry.id   AF-A0A917C2W5-F1
#
_cell.length_a   1.000
_cell.length_b   1.000
_cell.length_c   1.000
_cell.angle_alpha   90.00
_cell.angle_beta   90.00
_cell.angle_gamma   90.00
#
_symmetry.space_group_name_H-M   'P 1'
#
loop_
_entity.id
_entity.type
_entity.pdbx_description
1 polymer ?
#
loop_
_entity_poly.entity_id
_entity_poly.type
_entity_poly.pdbx_seq_one_letter_code
_entity_poly.pdbx_strand_id
1 'polypeptide(L)'
;MVPAYKSGQKQHQSGLHSNSSGAWSRKERIVANKCDLCEDSGHGPECVRVCPTNALQLIVPSQIEDSISGKRLASAQSLQQFGGFSRL
;
A
#
# COMPACT_ATOMS: atom_id res chain seq x y z
N MET A 1 -4.70 -1.76 -16.91
CA MET A 1 -4.34 -3.07 -17.49
C MET A 1 -3.49 -2.81 -18.72
N VAL A 2 -2.35 -3.50 -18.87
CA VAL A 2 -1.39 -3.25 -19.96
C VAL A 2 -0.90 -4.56 -20.58
N PRO A 3 -0.48 -4.59 -21.85
CA PRO A 3 0.15 -5.77 -22.43
C PRO A 3 1.48 -6.10 -21.74
N ALA A 4 1.74 -7.38 -21.51
CA ALA A 4 3.00 -7.84 -20.99
C ALA A 4 4.05 -7.96 -22.11
N TYR A 5 5.29 -7.60 -21.78
CA TYR A 5 6.44 -7.70 -22.67
C TYR A 5 7.54 -8.57 -22.06
N LYS A 6 8.32 -9.24 -22.91
CA LYS A 6 9.57 -9.93 -22.54
C LYS A 6 10.57 -9.69 -23.66
N SER A 7 11.75 -9.18 -23.34
CA SER A 7 12.78 -8.83 -24.31
C SER A 7 12.27 -7.95 -25.46
N GLY A 8 11.41 -6.97 -25.15
CA GLY A 8 10.79 -6.07 -26.14
C GLY A 8 9.63 -6.65 -26.95
N GLN A 9 9.32 -7.94 -26.80
CA GLN A 9 8.24 -8.58 -27.54
C GLN A 9 6.96 -8.76 -26.70
N LYS A 10 5.81 -8.43 -27.30
CA LYS A 10 4.49 -8.66 -26.71
C LYS A 10 4.29 -10.14 -26.44
N GLN A 11 3.90 -10.44 -25.21
CA GLN A 11 3.59 -11.79 -24.78
C GLN A 11 2.14 -12.12 -25.13
N HIS A 12 1.90 -13.38 -25.47
CA HIS A 12 0.55 -13.91 -25.74
C HIS A 12 0.13 -14.85 -24.63
N GLN A 13 -1.16 -14.92 -24.33
CA GLN A 13 -1.68 -15.82 -23.32
C GLN A 13 -1.86 -17.22 -23.91
N SER A 14 -1.20 -18.21 -23.31
CA SER A 14 -1.28 -19.61 -23.73
C SER A 14 -2.72 -20.11 -23.72
N GLY A 15 -3.14 -20.72 -24.83
CA GLY A 15 -4.49 -21.28 -24.98
C GLY A 15 -5.60 -20.27 -25.25
N LEU A 16 -5.36 -18.96 -25.09
CA LEU A 16 -6.38 -17.94 -25.32
C LEU A 16 -6.28 -17.37 -26.74
N HIS A 17 -7.35 -17.55 -27.51
CA HIS A 17 -7.50 -16.99 -28.84
C HIS A 17 -8.72 -16.07 -28.90
N SER A 18 -8.69 -15.06 -29.75
CA SER A 18 -9.83 -14.21 -30.07
C SER A 18 -10.17 -14.30 -31.54
N ASN A 19 -11.46 -14.26 -31.84
CA ASN A 19 -12.03 -14.25 -33.19
C ASN A 19 -12.62 -12.88 -33.57
N SER A 20 -12.21 -11.81 -32.89
CA SER A 20 -12.80 -10.47 -33.02
C SER A 20 -12.74 -9.88 -34.43
N SER A 21 -11.81 -10.34 -35.27
CA SER A 21 -11.64 -9.94 -36.67
C SER A 21 -12.14 -10.98 -37.68
N GLY A 22 -12.90 -11.98 -37.24
CA GLY A 22 -13.36 -13.09 -38.09
C GLY A 22 -12.34 -14.22 -38.32
N ALA A 23 -11.12 -14.08 -37.79
CA ALA A 23 -10.08 -15.10 -37.81
C ALA A 23 -9.54 -15.36 -36.39
N TRP A 24 -9.22 -16.61 -36.07
CA TRP A 24 -8.63 -16.97 -34.78
C TRP A 24 -7.20 -16.45 -34.68
N SER A 25 -6.97 -15.58 -33.71
CA SER A 25 -5.66 -15.01 -33.40
C SER A 25 -5.33 -15.20 -31.92
N ARG A 26 -4.05 -15.39 -31.59
CA ARG A 26 -3.62 -15.48 -30.18
C ARG A 26 -3.89 -14.17 -29.47
N LYS A 27 -4.45 -14.23 -28.27
CA LYS A 27 -4.73 -13.04 -27.45
C LYS A 27 -3.46 -12.58 -26.73
N GLU A 28 -3.21 -11.28 -26.71
CA GLU A 28 -2.13 -10.68 -25.92
C GLU A 28 -2.32 -10.99 -24.42
N ARG A 29 -1.20 -11.21 -23.71
CA ARG A 29 -1.21 -11.37 -22.25
C ARG A 29 -1.34 -9.99 -21.62
N ILE A 30 -2.47 -9.74 -20.97
CA ILE A 30 -2.75 -8.49 -20.27
C ILE A 30 -2.44 -8.65 -18.77
N VAL A 31 -1.79 -7.66 -18.17
CA VAL A 31 -1.46 -7.63 -16.74
C VAL A 31 -1.97 -6.38 -16.05
N ALA A 32 -2.18 -6.49 -14.74
CA ALA A 32 -2.46 -5.38 -13.85
C ALA A 32 -1.28 -5.22 -12.89
N ASN A 33 -0.73 -4.01 -12.83
CA ASN A 33 0.32 -3.66 -11.87
C ASN A 33 -0.35 -2.93 -10.71
N LYS A 34 -0.11 -3.40 -9.49
CA LYS A 34 -0.55 -2.76 -8.25
C LYS A 34 0.68 -2.21 -7.54
N CYS A 35 0.49 -1.16 -6.73
CA CYS A 35 1.49 -0.77 -5.75
C CYS A 35 1.80 -1.96 -4.81
N ASP A 36 3.08 -2.26 -4.68
CA ASP A 36 3.68 -3.31 -3.84
C ASP A 36 4.43 -2.73 -2.63
N LEU A 37 4.30 -1.42 -2.38
CA LEU A 37 5.05 -0.68 -1.36
C LEU A 37 6.57 -0.64 -1.60
N CYS A 38 7.00 -0.80 -2.84
CA CYS A 38 8.40 -0.76 -3.26
C CYS A 38 9.24 -1.86 -2.57
N GLU A 39 8.71 -3.08 -2.54
CA GLU A 39 9.30 -4.23 -1.83
C GLU A 39 10.79 -4.48 -2.16
N ASP A 40 11.19 -4.25 -3.40
CA ASP A 40 12.58 -4.48 -3.86
C ASP A 40 13.56 -3.34 -3.57
N SER A 41 13.07 -2.16 -3.18
CA SER A 41 13.92 -0.96 -3.06
C SER A 41 14.78 -0.93 -1.79
N GLY A 42 14.40 -1.68 -0.74
CA GLY A 42 15.02 -1.63 0.59
C GLY A 42 14.85 -0.31 1.36
N HIS A 43 14.51 0.79 0.68
CA HIS A 43 14.32 2.13 1.24
C HIS A 43 12.86 2.41 1.67
N GLY A 44 11.95 1.44 1.46
CA GLY A 44 10.52 1.60 1.71
C GLY A 44 9.80 2.31 0.56
N PRO A 45 8.54 2.76 0.78
CA PRO A 45 7.73 3.35 -0.28
C PRO A 45 8.32 4.64 -0.83
N GLU A 46 8.75 4.59 -2.09
CA GLU A 46 9.36 5.73 -2.77
C GLU A 46 8.42 6.94 -2.83
N CYS A 47 7.12 6.69 -2.99
CA CYS A 47 6.10 7.74 -2.97
C CYS A 47 6.04 8.55 -1.66
N VAL A 48 6.42 7.94 -0.53
CA VAL A 48 6.58 8.65 0.75
C VAL A 48 7.85 9.47 0.74
N ARG A 49 8.98 8.87 0.32
CA ARG A 49 10.32 9.50 0.34
C ARG A 49 10.44 10.74 -0.54
N VAL A 50 9.82 10.73 -1.71
CA VAL A 50 9.92 11.85 -2.68
C VAL A 50 8.83 12.91 -2.50
N CYS A 51 7.88 12.71 -1.58
CA CYS A 51 6.73 13.60 -1.44
C CYS A 51 7.16 14.98 -0.92
N PRO A 52 7.10 16.06 -1.72
CA PRO A 52 7.62 17.37 -1.30
C PRO A 52 6.78 18.02 -0.19
N THR A 53 5.50 17.63 -0.08
CA THR A 53 4.56 18.17 0.91
C THR A 53 4.45 17.29 2.15
N ASN A 54 5.15 16.15 2.20
CA ASN A 54 4.99 15.14 3.25
C ASN A 54 3.52 14.68 3.44
N ALA A 55 2.76 14.56 2.36
CA ALA A 55 1.35 14.18 2.41
C ALA A 55 1.12 12.68 2.70
N LEU A 56 2.13 11.84 2.50
CA LEU A 56 2.04 10.39 2.67
C LEU A 56 2.97 9.95 3.81
N GLN A 57 2.49 8.99 4.61
CA GLN A 57 3.27 8.36 5.68
C GLN A 57 2.99 6.85 5.67
N LEU A 58 4.04 6.04 5.82
CA LEU A 58 3.89 4.60 6.04
C LEU A 58 3.67 4.33 7.54
N ILE A 59 2.53 3.77 7.87
CA ILE A 59 2.21 3.30 9.22
C ILE A 59 2.26 1.78 9.24
N VAL A 60 3.05 1.22 10.15
CA VAL A 60 3.11 -0.24 10.38
C VAL A 60 2.36 -0.61 11.66
N PRO A 61 1.92 -1.87 11.82
CA PRO A 61 1.08 -2.28 12.96
C PRO A 61 1.64 -1.92 14.34
N SER A 62 2.95 -2.06 14.55
CA SER A 62 3.57 -1.72 15.85
C SER A 62 3.39 -0.25 16.24
N GLN A 63 3.47 0.68 15.28
CA GLN A 63 3.23 2.09 15.55
C GLN A 63 1.78 2.36 16.01
N ILE A 64 0.83 1.55 15.53
CA ILE A 64 -0.57 1.64 15.95
C ILE A 64 -0.71 1.15 17.39
N GLU A 65 -0.06 0.03 17.74
CA GLU A 65 -0.03 -0.51 19.11
C GLU A 65 0.60 0.48 20.09
N ASP A 66 1.73 1.08 19.72
CA ASP A 66 2.40 2.13 20.48
C ASP A 66 1.47 3.34 20.68
N SER A 67 0.76 3.77 19.62
CA SER A 67 -0.21 4.86 19.72
C SER A 67 -1.35 4.54 20.68
N ILE A 68 -1.88 3.32 20.65
CA ILE A 68 -2.96 2.87 21.54
C ILE A 68 -2.48 2.85 22.99
N SER A 69 -1.32 2.26 23.25
CA SER A 69 -0.77 2.16 24.61
C SER A 69 -0.50 3.55 25.20
N GLY A 70 0.11 4.45 24.42
CA GLY A 70 0.37 5.83 24.82
C GLY A 70 -0.91 6.60 25.15
N LYS A 71 -1.96 6.48 24.31
CA LYS A 71 -3.26 7.10 24.58
C LYS A 71 -3.91 6.60 25.87
N ARG A 72 -3.85 5.28 26.12
CA ARG A 72 -4.38 4.69 27.37
C ARG A 72 -3.68 5.24 28.61
N LEU A 73 -2.35 5.32 28.56
CA LEU A 73 -1.56 5.88 29.67
C LEU A 73 -1.90 7.36 29.92
N ALA A 74 -1.96 8.16 28.85
CA ALA A 74 -2.30 9.58 28.94
C ALA A 74 -3.70 9.80 29.52
N SER A 75 -4.69 9.00 29.11
CA SER A 75 -6.05 9.05 29.68
C SER A 75 -6.05 8.70 31.17
N ALA A 76 -5.33 7.65 31.58
CA ALA A 76 -5.24 7.27 32.98
C ALA A 76 -4.60 8.38 33.84
N GLN A 77 -3.54 9.03 33.34
CA GLN A 77 -2.88 10.15 34.00
C GLN A 77 -3.80 11.38 34.13
N SER A 78 -4.52 11.72 33.06
CA SER A 78 -5.47 12.84 33.06
C SER A 78 -6.56 12.67 34.14
N LEU A 79 -7.12 11.46 34.29
CA LEU A 79 -8.12 11.17 35.32
C LEU A 79 -7.58 11.34 36.74
N GLN A 80 -6.32 10.99 37.01
CA GLN A 80 -5.69 11.22 38.32
C GLN A 80 -5.59 12.72 38.64
N GLN A 81 -5.32 13.54 37.63
CA GLN A 81 -5.17 14.99 37.79
C GLN A 81 -6.52 15.68 38.08
N PHE A 82 -7.62 15.21 37.47
CA PHE A 82 -8.96 15.72 37.75
C PHE A 82 -9.58 15.15 39.04
N GLY A 83 -9.30 13.90 39.39
CA GLY A 83 -9.76 13.28 40.65
C GLY A 83 -9.09 13.84 41.91
N GLY A 84 -7.98 14.56 41.77
CA GLY A 84 -7.29 15.26 42.87
C GLY A 84 -8.04 16.46 43.44
N PHE A 85 -9.08 16.97 42.76
CA PHE A 85 -9.87 18.12 43.20
C PHE A 85 -11.04 17.78 44.14
N SER A 86 -11.29 16.51 44.43
CA SER A 86 -12.33 16.08 45.41
C SER A 86 -11.80 15.89 46.84
N ARG A 87 -10.62 16.43 47.16
CA ARG A 87 -10.16 16.62 48.56
C ARG A 87 -10.14 18.11 48.91
N LEU A 88 -11.32 18.71 49.01
CA LEU A 88 -11.59 19.90 49.82
C LEU A 88 -12.87 19.64 50.61
#